data_AF-A0A939WSX3-F1
#
_entry.id   AF-A0A939WSX3-F1
#
_cell.length_a   1.000
_cell.length_b   1.000
_cell.length_c   1.000
_cell.angle_alpha   90.00
_cell.angle_beta   90.00
_cell.angle_gamma   90.00
#
_symmetry.space_group_name_H-M   'P 1'
#
loop_
_entity.id
_entity.type
_entity.pdbx_description
1 polymer ?
#
loop_
_entity_poly.entity_id
_entity_poly.type
_entity_poly.pdbx_seq_one_letter_code
_entity_poly.pdbx_strand_id
1 'polypeptide(L)'
;MRHGKRKRNTPIATLIRNYINKKSGKVSESREEIQWRFNWLDWKDQKKILNAFLESGKSDREWAYGKVLDFWDDSFLPKVKELWEAYHEYKCSWSVIRYFPLEYISEHIDDFTDERDYYFICLRMAKDKSYVIDRAKLSNKDYLAVLYHTGRDISADDALDTLFAIVHDCCYTDAFIMKLERLDRAKYRDVITPGNFREVNLAFYYVVKLQQYEVAAQFRDWNEEVEKAIYNSPEFKAIDKNDFSFDFQYEQRRVEVAKIYGFQA
;
A
#
# COMPACT_ATOMS: atom_id res chain seq x y z
N MET A 1 -22.52 -46.86 -10.88
CA MET A 1 -22.00 -45.54 -10.46
C MET A 1 -21.98 -45.49 -8.94
N ARG A 2 -20.79 -45.49 -8.30
CA ARG A 2 -20.68 -45.40 -6.84
C ARG A 2 -20.99 -43.96 -6.42
N HIS A 3 -22.11 -43.74 -5.72
CA HIS A 3 -22.33 -42.51 -4.97
C HIS A 3 -21.22 -42.40 -3.91
N GLY A 4 -20.22 -41.57 -4.16
CA GLY A 4 -19.24 -41.19 -3.16
C GLY A 4 -19.98 -40.63 -1.95
N LYS A 5 -19.88 -41.27 -0.79
CA LYS A 5 -20.42 -40.77 0.48
C LYS A 5 -19.93 -39.33 0.63
N ARG A 6 -20.83 -38.34 0.62
CA ARG A 6 -20.50 -36.95 0.97
C ARG A 6 -19.83 -36.97 2.34
N LYS A 7 -18.54 -36.61 2.39
CA LYS A 7 -17.77 -36.48 3.64
C LYS A 7 -18.56 -35.47 4.50
N ARG A 8 -19.06 -35.90 5.66
CA ARG A 8 -19.79 -35.00 6.57
C ARG A 8 -18.81 -33.89 7.00
N ASN A 9 -19.28 -32.63 7.02
CA ASN A 9 -18.48 -31.52 7.51
C ASN A 9 -17.99 -31.81 8.93
N THR A 10 -16.68 -31.76 9.14
CA THR A 10 -16.08 -31.96 10.46
C THR A 10 -16.49 -30.80 11.37
N PRO A 11 -16.97 -31.06 12.61
CA PRO A 11 -17.27 -30.00 13.55
C PRO A 11 -16.04 -29.13 13.83
N ILE A 12 -16.20 -27.81 13.92
CA ILE A 12 -15.06 -26.88 14.08
C ILE A 12 -14.26 -27.14 15.36
N ALA A 13 -14.92 -27.48 16.46
CA ALA A 13 -14.26 -27.85 17.71
C ALA A 13 -13.31 -29.06 17.55
N THR A 14 -13.69 -30.02 16.68
CA THR A 14 -12.84 -31.17 16.36
C THR A 14 -11.62 -30.75 15.54
N LEU A 15 -11.80 -29.85 14.57
CA LEU A 15 -10.70 -29.30 13.78
C LEU A 15 -9.70 -28.54 14.66
N ILE A 16 -10.20 -27.64 15.53
CA ILE A 16 -9.35 -26.89 16.48
C ILE A 16 -8.55 -27.84 17.36
N ARG A 17 -9.20 -28.86 17.93
CA ARG A 17 -8.53 -29.88 18.76
C ARG A 17 -7.45 -30.64 17.98
N ASN A 18 -7.73 -31.05 16.74
CA ASN A 18 -6.77 -31.75 15.90
C ASN A 18 -5.60 -30.87 15.50
N TYR A 19 -5.85 -29.58 15.24
CA TYR A 19 -4.83 -28.59 14.94
C TYR A 19 -3.87 -28.37 16.12
N ILE A 20 -4.41 -28.14 17.33
CA ILE A 20 -3.61 -27.93 18.55
C ILE A 20 -2.82 -29.20 18.90
N ASN A 21 -3.43 -30.37 18.76
CA ASN A 21 -2.76 -31.64 19.03
C ASN A 21 -1.83 -32.02 17.86
N LYS A 22 -0.56 -31.60 17.95
CA LYS A 22 0.47 -31.94 16.95
C LYS A 22 0.69 -33.44 16.74
N LYS A 23 0.34 -34.29 17.71
CA LYS A 23 0.42 -35.75 17.62
C LYS A 23 -0.76 -36.38 16.86
N SER A 24 -1.77 -35.60 16.48
CA SER A 24 -2.96 -36.11 15.79
C SER A 24 -2.70 -36.59 14.37
N GLY A 25 -1.58 -36.17 13.75
CA GLY A 25 -1.31 -36.38 12.33
C GLY A 25 -2.24 -35.61 11.38
N LYS A 26 -3.13 -34.75 11.91
CA LYS A 26 -4.18 -34.06 11.16
C LYS A 26 -4.05 -32.54 11.16
N VAL A 27 -2.89 -32.02 11.56
CA VAL A 27 -2.66 -30.57 11.70
C VAL A 27 -2.85 -29.86 10.36
N SER A 28 -2.28 -30.38 9.26
CA SER A 28 -2.38 -29.73 7.94
C SER A 28 -3.82 -29.69 7.41
N GLU A 29 -4.52 -30.84 7.40
CA GLU A 29 -5.93 -30.91 6.97
C GLU A 29 -6.81 -29.99 7.83
N SER A 30 -6.57 -29.97 9.15
CA SER A 30 -7.35 -29.14 10.06
C SER A 30 -7.07 -27.65 9.86
N ARG A 31 -5.80 -27.27 9.61
CA ARG A 31 -5.39 -25.90 9.31
C ARG A 31 -6.12 -25.38 8.08
N GLU A 32 -6.08 -26.11 6.97
CA GLU A 32 -6.73 -25.71 5.71
C GLU A 32 -8.25 -25.54 5.88
N GLU A 33 -8.92 -26.50 6.51
CA GLU A 33 -10.37 -26.40 6.76
C GLU A 33 -10.71 -25.23 7.70
N ILE A 34 -9.91 -24.99 8.74
CA ILE A 34 -10.10 -23.86 9.67
C ILE A 34 -9.96 -22.54 8.90
N GLN A 35 -8.89 -22.36 8.14
CA GLN A 35 -8.62 -21.10 7.43
C GLN A 35 -9.72 -20.82 6.39
N TRP A 36 -10.16 -21.85 5.66
CA TRP A 36 -11.23 -21.73 4.66
C TRP A 36 -12.58 -21.32 5.28
N ARG A 37 -12.90 -21.87 6.46
CA ARG A 37 -14.20 -21.65 7.11
C ARG A 37 -14.23 -20.42 8.02
N PHE A 38 -13.09 -19.87 8.38
CA PHE A 38 -12.94 -18.88 9.45
C PHE A 38 -14.00 -17.79 9.44
N ASN A 39 -14.18 -17.11 8.30
CA ASN A 39 -15.10 -15.96 8.17
C ASN A 39 -16.59 -16.33 8.36
N TRP A 40 -16.93 -17.62 8.34
CA TRP A 40 -18.30 -18.14 8.44
C TRP A 40 -18.60 -18.78 9.81
N LEU A 41 -17.68 -18.64 10.75
CA LEU A 41 -17.83 -19.15 12.12
C LEU A 41 -18.29 -18.05 13.07
N ASP A 42 -18.90 -18.47 14.17
CA ASP A 42 -19.23 -17.54 15.26
C ASP A 42 -17.96 -16.96 15.89
N TRP A 43 -18.07 -15.72 16.38
CA TRP A 43 -16.96 -14.98 16.98
C TRP A 43 -16.21 -15.77 18.06
N LYS A 44 -16.94 -16.54 18.89
CA LYS A 44 -16.36 -17.38 19.94
C LYS A 44 -15.36 -18.40 19.39
N ASP A 45 -15.66 -19.02 18.25
CA ASP A 45 -14.79 -20.01 17.63
C ASP A 45 -13.66 -19.35 16.85
N GLN A 46 -13.95 -18.23 16.16
CA GLN A 46 -12.92 -17.40 15.51
C GLN A 46 -11.84 -16.98 16.51
N LYS A 47 -12.23 -16.45 17.67
CA LYS A 47 -11.30 -16.02 18.73
C LYS A 47 -10.41 -17.16 19.25
N LYS A 48 -10.97 -18.36 19.45
CA LYS A 48 -10.19 -19.55 19.83
C LYS A 48 -9.19 -19.97 18.76
N ILE A 49 -9.60 -19.92 17.50
CA ILE A 49 -8.73 -20.20 16.36
C ILE A 49 -7.56 -19.21 16.33
N LEU A 50 -7.84 -17.92 16.46
CA LEU A 50 -6.80 -16.89 16.43
C LEU A 50 -5.77 -17.09 17.55
N ASN A 51 -6.21 -17.33 18.78
CA ASN A 51 -5.28 -17.63 19.88
C ASN A 51 -4.41 -18.87 19.59
N ALA A 52 -5.00 -19.96 19.09
CA ALA A 52 -4.25 -21.17 18.75
C ALA A 52 -3.21 -20.94 17.63
N PHE A 53 -3.55 -20.13 16.63
CA PHE A 53 -2.63 -19.82 15.52
C PHE A 53 -1.53 -18.84 15.96
N LEU A 54 -1.84 -17.87 16.82
CA LEU A 54 -0.86 -16.95 17.41
C LEU A 54 0.18 -17.68 18.27
N GLU A 55 -0.19 -18.78 18.94
CA GLU A 55 0.72 -19.63 19.70
C GLU A 55 1.52 -20.63 18.82
N SER A 56 1.30 -20.62 17.51
CA SER A 56 1.89 -21.58 16.59
C SER A 56 3.12 -21.01 15.88
N GLY A 57 3.60 -21.73 14.85
CA GLY A 57 4.78 -21.32 14.08
C GLY A 57 4.51 -20.10 13.20
N LYS A 58 5.58 -19.45 12.74
CA LYS A 58 5.56 -18.20 11.96
C LYS A 58 4.49 -18.15 10.87
N SER A 59 4.38 -19.18 10.02
CA SER A 59 3.38 -19.20 8.93
C SER A 59 1.93 -19.13 9.42
N ASP A 60 1.61 -19.75 10.57
CA ASP A 60 0.28 -19.71 11.15
C ASP A 60 0.01 -18.35 11.82
N ARG A 61 1.03 -17.79 12.49
CA ARG A 61 0.97 -16.45 13.06
C ARG A 61 0.75 -15.39 12.00
N GLU A 62 1.48 -15.45 10.89
CA GLU A 62 1.32 -14.51 9.78
C GLU A 62 -0.10 -14.49 9.19
N TRP A 63 -0.75 -15.65 9.14
CA TRP A 63 -2.16 -15.73 8.75
C TRP A 63 -3.05 -15.13 9.84
N ALA A 64 -2.79 -15.44 11.11
CA ALA A 64 -3.56 -14.92 12.24
C ALA A 64 -3.45 -13.41 12.39
N TYR A 65 -2.27 -12.80 12.20
CA TYR A 65 -2.09 -11.34 12.28
C TYR A 65 -3.00 -10.61 11.30
N GLY A 66 -3.12 -11.11 10.06
CA GLY A 66 -4.05 -10.54 9.09
C GLY A 66 -5.50 -10.57 9.58
N LYS A 67 -5.91 -11.63 10.27
CA LYS A 67 -7.25 -11.72 10.86
C LYS A 67 -7.42 -10.90 12.14
N VAL A 68 -6.40 -10.83 12.99
CA VAL A 68 -6.39 -9.99 14.20
C VAL A 68 -6.48 -8.51 13.83
N LEU A 69 -5.87 -8.10 12.72
CA LEU A 69 -5.99 -6.74 12.19
C LEU A 69 -7.42 -6.37 11.77
N ASP A 70 -8.19 -7.33 11.26
CA ASP A 70 -9.58 -7.12 10.82
C ASP A 70 -10.58 -7.28 11.97
N PHE A 71 -10.33 -8.23 12.87
CA PHE A 71 -11.22 -8.66 13.96
C PHE A 71 -10.57 -8.42 15.32
N TRP A 72 -10.12 -7.19 15.57
CA TRP A 72 -9.45 -6.85 16.82
C TRP A 72 -10.38 -6.98 18.04
N ASP A 73 -9.81 -7.46 19.14
CA ASP A 73 -10.40 -7.56 20.46
C ASP A 73 -9.28 -7.40 21.49
N ASP A 74 -9.52 -6.60 22.53
CA ASP A 74 -8.47 -6.19 23.48
C ASP A 74 -7.81 -7.37 24.21
N SER A 75 -8.47 -8.54 24.27
CA SER A 75 -7.85 -9.75 24.81
C SER A 75 -6.66 -10.28 23.98
N PHE A 76 -6.51 -9.85 22.73
CA PHE A 76 -5.32 -10.19 21.93
C PHE A 76 -4.10 -9.35 22.31
N LEU A 77 -4.29 -8.19 22.95
CA LEU A 77 -3.20 -7.25 23.25
C LEU A 77 -2.01 -7.92 23.96
N PRO A 78 -2.19 -8.72 25.04
CA PRO A 78 -1.05 -9.33 25.71
C PRO A 78 -0.26 -10.29 24.81
N LYS A 79 -0.95 -11.11 24.01
CA LYS A 79 -0.32 -12.09 23.12
C LYS A 79 0.35 -11.42 21.93
N VAL A 80 -0.28 -10.41 21.33
CA VAL A 80 0.31 -9.63 20.23
C VAL A 80 1.54 -8.87 20.72
N LYS A 81 1.50 -8.32 21.94
CA LYS A 81 2.64 -7.62 22.55
C LYS A 81 3.83 -8.56 22.71
N GLU A 82 3.60 -9.71 23.34
CA GLU A 82 4.61 -10.77 23.52
C GLU A 82 5.24 -11.17 22.18
N LEU A 83 4.42 -11.40 21.16
CA LEU A 83 4.91 -11.82 19.84
C LEU A 83 5.68 -10.72 19.10
N TRP A 84 5.25 -9.47 19.23
CA TRP A 84 5.94 -8.32 18.67
C TRP A 84 7.32 -8.15 19.31
N GLU A 85 7.37 -8.06 20.63
CA GLU A 85 8.63 -7.87 21.38
C GLU A 85 9.60 -9.04 21.16
N ALA A 86 9.10 -10.26 20.95
CA ALA A 86 9.93 -11.43 20.72
C ALA A 86 10.49 -11.54 19.29
N TYR A 87 9.71 -11.16 18.26
CA TYR A 87 10.03 -11.52 16.88
C TYR A 87 10.07 -10.36 15.88
N HIS A 88 9.48 -9.20 16.20
CA HIS A 88 9.37 -8.04 15.31
C HIS A 88 8.88 -8.41 13.90
N GLU A 89 7.85 -9.27 13.82
CA GLU A 89 7.31 -9.74 12.54
C GLU A 89 6.50 -8.62 11.86
N TYR A 90 6.84 -8.25 10.63
CA TYR A 90 6.17 -7.18 9.87
C TYR A 90 4.63 -7.20 9.93
N LYS A 91 3.99 -8.35 9.67
CA LYS A 91 2.51 -8.43 9.73
C LYS A 91 1.95 -8.19 11.12
N CYS A 92 2.72 -8.47 12.18
CA CYS A 92 2.34 -8.18 13.55
C CYS A 92 2.39 -6.66 13.82
N SER A 93 3.38 -5.96 13.25
CA SER A 93 3.56 -4.51 13.41
C SER A 93 2.28 -3.75 13.06
N TRP A 94 1.53 -4.18 12.04
CA TRP A 94 0.27 -3.52 11.65
C TRP A 94 -0.78 -3.52 12.76
N SER A 95 -0.92 -4.63 13.50
CA SER A 95 -1.85 -4.70 14.63
C SER A 95 -1.34 -3.85 15.81
N VAL A 96 -0.03 -3.86 16.06
CA VAL A 96 0.60 -3.03 17.09
C VAL A 96 0.37 -1.56 16.78
N ILE A 97 0.80 -1.11 15.59
CA ILE A 97 0.61 0.25 15.10
C ILE A 97 -0.85 0.65 15.16
N ARG A 98 -1.82 -0.20 14.79
CA ARG A 98 -3.23 0.22 14.74
C ARG A 98 -3.91 0.32 16.11
N TYR A 99 -3.60 -0.61 17.02
CA TYR A 99 -4.40 -0.82 18.22
C TYR A 99 -3.70 -0.51 19.54
N PHE A 100 -2.37 -0.49 19.59
CA PHE A 100 -1.69 -0.26 20.86
C PHE A 100 -1.82 1.21 21.31
N PRO A 101 -1.67 1.48 22.62
CA PRO A 101 -1.57 2.84 23.15
C PRO A 101 -0.48 3.65 22.43
N LEU A 102 -0.71 4.96 22.25
CA LEU A 102 0.24 5.81 21.53
C LEU A 102 1.56 5.96 22.27
N GLU A 103 1.53 5.90 23.60
CA GLU A 103 2.69 5.93 24.48
C GLU A 103 3.63 4.77 24.14
N TYR A 104 3.08 3.56 23.98
CA TYR A 104 3.86 2.38 23.58
C TYR A 104 4.49 2.55 22.18
N ILE A 105 3.72 3.08 21.22
CA ILE A 105 4.25 3.32 19.87
C ILE A 105 5.37 4.35 19.90
N SER A 106 5.24 5.40 20.70
CA SER A 106 6.25 6.45 20.84
C SER A 106 7.53 5.93 21.47
N GLU A 107 7.45 5.08 22.49
CA GLU A 107 8.61 4.47 23.17
C GLU A 107 9.38 3.51 22.26
N HIS A 108 8.69 2.87 21.31
CA HIS A 108 9.23 1.82 20.44
C HIS A 108 9.31 2.24 18.97
N ILE A 109 9.30 3.54 18.67
CA ILE A 109 9.13 4.03 17.29
C ILE A 109 10.24 3.56 16.35
N ASP A 110 11.46 3.39 16.87
CA ASP A 110 12.63 2.96 16.10
C ASP A 110 12.67 1.45 15.87
N ASP A 111 11.83 0.67 16.56
CA ASP A 111 11.69 -0.77 16.34
C ASP A 111 10.83 -1.09 15.10
N PHE A 112 10.13 -0.09 14.56
CA PHE A 112 9.33 -0.19 13.33
C PHE A 112 10.18 0.11 12.10
N THR A 113 10.86 -0.92 11.59
CA THR A 113 11.85 -0.79 10.51
C THR A 113 11.29 -0.97 9.10
N ASP A 114 10.05 -1.42 8.95
CA ASP A 114 9.47 -1.71 7.63
C ASP A 114 8.96 -0.42 6.96
N GLU A 115 9.14 -0.34 5.63
CA GLU A 115 9.11 0.91 4.84
C GLU A 115 7.85 1.79 5.05
N ARG A 116 6.69 1.18 5.28
CA ARG A 116 5.43 1.91 5.42
C ARG A 116 4.89 2.00 6.85
N ASP A 117 5.60 1.45 7.83
CA ASP A 117 5.16 1.49 9.22
C ASP A 117 5.16 2.93 9.74
N TYR A 118 6.21 3.70 9.43
CA TYR A 118 6.31 5.10 9.84
C TYR A 118 5.18 5.98 9.30
N TYR A 119 4.73 5.72 8.06
CA TYR A 119 3.55 6.38 7.49
C TYR A 119 2.30 6.16 8.35
N PHE A 120 2.00 4.90 8.73
CA PHE A 120 0.83 4.59 9.55
C PHE A 120 0.94 5.11 10.98
N ILE A 121 2.16 5.12 11.54
CA ILE A 121 2.44 5.73 12.84
C ILE A 121 2.14 7.23 12.79
N CYS A 122 2.61 7.94 11.76
CA CYS A 122 2.32 9.36 11.58
C CYS A 122 0.81 9.64 11.56
N LEU A 123 0.02 8.84 10.83
CA LEU A 123 -1.44 9.02 10.79
C LEU A 123 -2.12 8.86 12.15
N ARG A 124 -1.55 8.07 13.07
CA ARG A 124 -2.08 7.93 14.44
C ARG A 124 -1.58 9.03 15.36
N MET A 125 -0.27 9.27 15.36
CA MET A 125 0.40 10.20 16.27
C MET A 125 0.01 11.65 15.97
N ALA A 126 -0.18 12.01 14.70
CA ALA A 126 -0.48 13.38 14.30
C ALA A 126 -1.92 13.85 14.62
N LYS A 127 -2.71 13.04 15.34
CA LYS A 127 -3.85 13.55 16.12
C LYS A 127 -3.37 14.61 17.12
N ASP A 128 -2.19 14.41 17.69
CA ASP A 128 -1.46 15.44 18.40
C ASP A 128 -0.66 16.29 17.39
N LYS A 129 -1.03 17.57 17.29
CA LYS A 129 -0.37 18.50 16.37
C LYS A 129 1.07 18.81 16.79
N SER A 130 1.44 18.58 18.05
CA SER A 130 2.80 18.78 18.55
C SER A 130 3.78 17.70 18.09
N TYR A 131 3.28 16.53 17.64
CA TYR A 131 4.13 15.47 17.12
C TYR A 131 4.93 15.95 15.91
N VAL A 132 6.26 15.80 15.94
CA VAL A 132 7.12 16.21 14.84
C VAL A 132 7.25 15.05 13.85
N ILE A 133 6.84 15.29 12.60
CA ILE A 133 6.99 14.30 11.52
C ILE A 133 8.41 14.40 10.99
N ASP A 134 9.13 13.29 11.02
CA ASP A 134 10.44 13.15 10.41
C ASP A 134 10.28 12.87 8.90
N ARG A 135 10.54 13.91 8.10
CA ARG A 135 10.45 13.85 6.65
C ARG A 135 11.36 12.78 6.05
N ALA A 136 12.53 12.53 6.64
CA ALA A 136 13.53 11.61 6.09
C ALA A 136 13.07 10.14 6.16
N LYS A 137 12.14 9.81 7.06
CA LYS A 137 11.55 8.47 7.21
C LYS A 137 10.34 8.24 6.27
N LEU A 138 9.97 9.20 5.43
CA LEU A 138 8.82 9.10 4.52
C LEU A 138 9.25 9.21 3.06
N SER A 139 8.64 8.40 2.19
CA SER A 139 8.68 8.64 0.75
C SER A 139 8.04 9.99 0.41
N ASN A 140 8.41 10.60 -0.72
CA ASN A 140 7.86 11.87 -1.17
C ASN A 140 6.32 11.86 -1.23
N LYS A 141 5.76 10.76 -1.74
CA LYS A 141 4.30 10.55 -1.76
C LYS A 141 3.72 10.43 -0.36
N ASP A 142 4.31 9.58 0.48
CA ASP A 142 3.77 9.34 1.83
C ASP A 142 3.83 10.61 2.68
N TYR A 143 4.82 11.48 2.46
CA TYR A 143 4.88 12.79 3.10
C TYR A 143 3.68 13.68 2.73
N LEU A 144 3.40 13.86 1.44
CA LEU A 144 2.23 14.65 0.99
C LEU A 144 0.92 14.06 1.54
N ALA A 145 0.78 12.73 1.52
CA ALA A 145 -0.38 12.04 2.04
C ALA A 145 -0.55 12.26 3.55
N VAL A 146 0.53 12.14 4.34
CA VAL A 146 0.51 12.39 5.79
C VAL A 146 0.11 13.82 6.07
N LEU A 147 0.71 14.81 5.41
CA LEU A 147 0.36 16.21 5.64
C LEU A 147 -1.13 16.48 5.37
N TYR A 148 -1.65 15.98 4.26
CA TYR A 148 -3.07 16.10 3.93
C TYR A 148 -3.98 15.43 4.97
N HIS A 149 -3.76 14.15 5.26
CA HIS A 149 -4.61 13.39 6.18
C HIS A 149 -4.53 13.87 7.62
N THR A 150 -3.42 14.51 7.99
CA THR A 150 -3.22 15.05 9.33
C THR A 150 -3.53 16.54 9.40
N GLY A 151 -3.95 17.18 8.31
CA GLY A 151 -4.29 18.60 8.23
C GLY A 151 -3.13 19.52 8.62
N ARG A 152 -1.93 19.23 8.10
CA ARG A 152 -0.73 20.05 8.25
C ARG A 152 -0.43 20.77 6.95
N ASP A 153 0.17 21.94 7.10
CA ASP A 153 0.54 22.78 5.97
C ASP A 153 1.91 22.39 5.39
N ILE A 154 2.15 22.84 4.16
CA ILE A 154 3.42 22.72 3.43
C ILE A 154 3.72 24.09 2.81
N SER A 155 5.00 24.43 2.69
CA SER A 155 5.40 25.62 1.91
C SER A 155 5.20 25.37 0.41
N ALA A 156 5.06 26.44 -0.38
CA ALA A 156 4.94 26.32 -1.82
C ALA A 156 6.20 25.69 -2.43
N ASP A 157 7.38 26.10 -1.95
CA ASP A 157 8.68 25.59 -2.41
C ASP A 157 8.82 24.09 -2.11
N ASP A 158 8.55 23.65 -0.87
CA ASP A 158 8.62 22.23 -0.50
C ASP A 158 7.59 21.38 -1.28
N ALA A 159 6.41 21.93 -1.55
CA ALA A 159 5.38 21.24 -2.32
C ALA A 159 5.80 21.05 -3.79
N LEU A 160 6.39 22.09 -4.38
CA LEU A 160 6.93 22.05 -5.73
C LEU A 160 8.08 21.04 -5.82
N ASP A 161 9.07 21.16 -4.94
CA ASP A 161 10.23 20.26 -4.88
C ASP A 161 9.81 18.81 -4.68
N THR A 162 8.86 18.56 -3.76
CA THR A 162 8.36 17.20 -3.51
C THR A 162 7.61 16.64 -4.73
N LEU A 163 6.82 17.45 -5.43
CA LEU A 163 6.10 17.02 -6.62
C LEU A 163 7.06 16.69 -7.76
N PHE A 164 8.04 17.54 -8.03
CA PHE A 164 9.03 17.31 -9.09
C PHE A 164 10.02 16.19 -8.76
N ALA A 165 10.33 15.96 -7.48
CA ALA A 165 11.09 14.78 -7.08
C ALA A 165 10.33 13.48 -7.43
N ILE A 166 9.00 13.43 -7.23
CA ILE A 166 8.17 12.28 -7.63
C ILE A 166 8.15 12.10 -9.15
N VAL A 167 8.06 13.19 -9.91
CA VAL A 167 8.16 13.16 -11.38
C VAL A 167 9.51 12.55 -11.79
N HIS A 168 10.61 13.07 -11.24
CA HIS A 168 11.96 12.59 -11.53
C HIS A 168 12.10 11.09 -11.22
N ASP A 169 11.65 10.64 -10.05
CA ASP A 169 11.68 9.23 -9.66
C ASP A 169 10.89 8.35 -10.65
N CYS A 170 9.72 8.80 -11.09
CA CYS A 170 8.93 8.08 -12.09
C CYS A 170 9.63 8.02 -13.45
N CYS A 171 10.24 9.11 -13.89
CA CYS A 171 10.94 9.20 -15.17
C CYS A 171 12.24 8.39 -15.18
N TYR A 172 12.94 8.28 -14.06
CA TYR A 172 14.20 7.56 -13.93
C TYR A 172 14.04 6.06 -13.69
N THR A 173 12.96 5.63 -13.03
CA THR A 173 12.81 4.22 -12.65
C THR A 173 12.36 3.35 -13.83
N ASP A 174 13.04 2.23 -14.07
CA ASP A 174 12.70 1.19 -15.06
C ASP A 174 11.48 0.32 -14.66
N ALA A 175 10.52 0.90 -13.94
CA ALA A 175 9.34 0.17 -13.50
C ALA A 175 8.54 -0.35 -14.71
N PHE A 176 8.58 -1.67 -14.89
CA PHE A 176 8.02 -2.46 -16.00
C PHE A 176 6.49 -2.31 -16.17
N ILE A 177 5.78 -1.75 -15.18
CA ILE A 177 4.33 -1.56 -15.21
C ILE A 177 3.97 -0.20 -14.60
N MET A 178 3.91 0.84 -15.44
CA MET A 178 3.30 2.11 -15.04
C MET A 178 1.78 2.03 -15.17
N LYS A 179 1.08 2.23 -14.06
CA LYS A 179 -0.37 2.44 -14.10
C LYS A 179 -0.64 3.87 -14.53
N LEU A 180 -1.39 4.01 -15.61
CA LEU A 180 -1.80 5.30 -16.14
C LEU A 180 -3.16 5.67 -15.59
N GLU A 181 -3.31 6.93 -15.19
CA GLU A 181 -4.59 7.52 -14.83
C GLU A 181 -4.97 8.59 -15.86
N ARG A 182 -6.28 8.70 -16.14
CA ARG A 182 -6.78 9.72 -17.07
C ARG A 182 -6.61 11.10 -16.43
N LEU A 183 -5.85 11.96 -17.10
CA LEU A 183 -5.92 13.40 -16.86
C LEU A 183 -7.14 13.94 -17.62
N ASP A 184 -8.00 14.69 -16.93
CA ASP A 184 -9.31 15.16 -17.43
C ASP A 184 -9.19 16.22 -18.56
N ARG A 185 -7.97 16.52 -19.03
CA ARG A 185 -7.67 17.66 -19.94
C ARG A 185 -6.50 17.42 -20.90
N ALA A 186 -6.29 16.22 -21.42
CA ALA A 186 -5.29 16.04 -22.48
C ALA A 186 -5.72 16.82 -23.74
N LYS A 187 -4.88 17.76 -24.20
CA LYS A 187 -5.14 18.59 -25.37
C LYS A 187 -4.88 17.81 -26.65
N TYR A 188 -3.89 16.93 -26.62
CA TYR A 188 -3.54 16.04 -27.71
C TYR A 188 -4.05 14.64 -27.38
N ARG A 189 -5.01 14.15 -28.18
CA ARG A 189 -5.50 12.78 -28.07
C ARG A 189 -4.30 11.84 -28.19
N ASP A 190 -4.25 10.85 -27.31
CA ASP A 190 -3.24 9.79 -27.33
C ASP A 190 -1.79 10.22 -26.98
N VAL A 191 -1.57 11.41 -26.39
CA VAL A 191 -0.30 11.73 -25.73
C VAL A 191 -0.33 11.31 -24.26
N ILE A 192 0.72 10.62 -23.81
CA ILE A 192 0.98 10.34 -22.39
C ILE A 192 2.01 11.34 -21.90
N THR A 193 1.78 11.92 -20.74
CA THR A 193 2.68 12.84 -20.04
C THR A 193 3.04 12.29 -18.66
N PRO A 194 4.08 12.80 -17.99
CA PRO A 194 4.37 12.42 -16.61
C PRO A 194 3.18 12.60 -15.66
N GLY A 195 2.32 13.61 -15.88
CA GLY A 195 1.09 13.79 -15.09
C GLY A 195 0.06 12.66 -15.22
N ASN A 196 0.19 11.78 -16.22
CA ASN A 196 -0.63 10.57 -16.35
C ASN A 196 -0.12 9.41 -15.48
N PHE A 197 1.10 9.47 -14.97
CA PHE A 197 1.62 8.44 -14.09
C PHE A 197 0.88 8.50 -12.77
N ARG A 198 0.33 7.36 -12.32
CA ARG A 198 -0.49 7.29 -11.11
C ARG A 198 0.13 7.96 -9.88
N GLU A 199 1.43 7.77 -9.67
CA GLU A 199 2.14 8.34 -8.53
C GLU A 199 2.21 9.88 -8.60
N VAL A 200 2.47 10.42 -9.80
CA VAL A 200 2.47 11.87 -10.06
C VAL A 200 1.06 12.44 -9.95
N ASN A 201 0.05 11.74 -10.50
CA ASN A 201 -1.34 12.16 -10.43
C ASN A 201 -1.83 12.24 -8.99
N LEU A 202 -1.49 11.24 -8.18
CA LEU A 202 -1.82 11.21 -6.75
C LEU A 202 -1.08 12.32 -5.97
N ALA A 203 0.19 12.57 -6.28
CA ALA A 203 0.93 13.69 -5.70
C ALA A 203 0.27 15.04 -6.04
N PHE A 204 -0.08 15.24 -7.32
CA PHE A 204 -0.79 16.42 -7.78
C PHE A 204 -2.14 16.59 -7.06
N TYR A 205 -2.90 15.50 -6.88
CA TYR A 205 -4.11 15.50 -6.07
C TYR A 205 -3.86 16.03 -4.65
N TYR A 206 -2.81 15.55 -3.97
CA TYR A 206 -2.48 16.01 -2.63
C TYR A 206 -2.06 17.48 -2.60
N VAL A 207 -1.26 17.95 -3.56
CA VAL A 207 -0.88 19.38 -3.69
C VAL A 207 -2.13 20.27 -3.80
N VAL A 208 -3.10 19.89 -4.65
CA VAL A 208 -4.38 20.61 -4.77
C VAL A 208 -5.18 20.56 -3.46
N LYS A 209 -5.18 19.43 -2.75
CA LYS A 209 -5.89 19.27 -1.48
C LYS A 209 -5.24 20.03 -0.32
N LEU A 210 -3.93 20.23 -0.39
CA LEU A 210 -3.14 21.10 0.50
C LEU A 210 -3.25 22.59 0.11
N GLN A 211 -4.14 22.93 -0.82
CA GLN A 211 -4.44 24.29 -1.26
C GLN A 211 -3.24 25.04 -1.88
N GLN A 212 -2.24 24.30 -2.37
CA GLN A 212 -1.07 24.85 -3.07
C GLN A 212 -1.43 25.11 -4.55
N TYR A 213 -2.37 26.02 -4.78
CA TYR A 213 -2.95 26.24 -6.11
C TYR A 213 -1.96 26.85 -7.12
N GLU A 214 -1.03 27.69 -6.66
CA GLU A 214 0.03 28.24 -7.50
C GLU A 214 0.99 27.15 -7.99
N VAL A 215 1.43 26.27 -7.09
CA VAL A 215 2.24 25.08 -7.43
C VAL A 215 1.47 24.19 -8.40
N ALA A 216 0.18 23.98 -8.16
CA ALA A 216 -0.66 23.18 -9.06
C ALA A 216 -0.82 23.82 -10.44
N ALA A 217 -0.83 25.15 -10.55
CA ALA A 217 -0.85 25.86 -11.82
C ALA A 217 0.49 25.71 -12.55
N GLN A 218 1.61 25.94 -11.86
CA GLN A 218 2.96 25.76 -12.41
C GLN A 218 3.16 24.34 -12.96
N PHE A 219 2.73 23.31 -12.23
CA PHE A 219 2.81 21.93 -12.70
C PHE A 219 1.99 21.68 -13.97
N ARG A 220 0.78 22.28 -14.08
CA ARG A 220 -0.03 22.14 -15.29
C ARG A 220 0.64 22.80 -16.49
N ASP A 221 1.15 24.02 -16.31
CA ASP A 221 1.84 24.75 -17.38
C ASP A 221 3.07 23.97 -17.87
N TRP A 222 3.87 23.43 -16.95
CA TRP A 222 4.99 22.53 -17.28
C TRP A 222 4.51 21.28 -18.02
N ASN A 223 3.47 20.60 -17.53
CA ASN A 223 2.98 19.36 -18.13
C ASN A 223 2.38 19.60 -19.54
N GLU A 224 1.76 20.76 -19.78
CA GLU A 224 1.28 21.17 -21.11
C GLU A 224 2.44 21.42 -22.10
N GLU A 225 3.54 22.04 -21.66
CA GLU A 225 4.74 22.19 -22.49
C GLU A 225 5.41 20.84 -22.79
N VAL A 226 5.47 19.92 -21.81
CA VAL A 226 5.91 18.54 -22.03
C VAL A 226 5.00 17.82 -23.02
N GLU A 227 3.69 17.94 -22.89
CA GLU A 227 2.70 17.35 -23.82
C GLU A 227 2.96 17.81 -25.26
N LYS A 228 3.17 19.12 -25.44
CA LYS A 228 3.47 19.74 -26.72
C LYS A 228 4.81 19.30 -27.29
N ALA A 229 5.84 19.14 -26.45
CA ALA A 229 7.15 18.64 -26.87
C ALA A 229 7.04 17.19 -27.36
N ILE A 230 6.36 16.33 -26.62
CA ILE A 230 6.11 14.93 -26.99
C ILE A 230 5.35 14.85 -28.31
N TYR A 231 4.24 15.59 -28.45
CA TYR A 231 3.42 15.55 -29.67
C TYR A 231 4.22 15.92 -30.93
N ASN A 232 5.14 16.89 -30.80
CA ASN A 232 5.96 17.34 -31.92
C ASN A 232 7.20 16.47 -32.18
N SER A 233 7.52 15.56 -31.26
CA SER A 233 8.74 14.75 -31.29
C SER A 233 8.80 13.76 -32.47
N PRO A 234 10.02 13.50 -33.00
CA PRO A 234 10.23 12.39 -33.93
C PRO A 234 9.87 11.02 -33.33
N GLU A 235 10.14 10.81 -32.03
CA GLU A 235 9.90 9.56 -31.33
C GLU A 235 8.40 9.22 -31.28
N PHE A 236 7.56 10.18 -30.90
CA PHE A 236 6.11 10.00 -30.88
C PHE A 236 5.54 9.77 -32.28
N LYS A 237 5.98 10.55 -33.28
CA LYS A 237 5.57 10.37 -34.68
C LYS A 237 5.99 9.01 -35.26
N ALA A 238 7.07 8.41 -34.77
CA ALA A 238 7.51 7.08 -35.16
C ALA A 238 6.65 5.97 -34.54
N ILE A 239 6.10 6.20 -33.34
CA ILE A 239 5.14 5.30 -32.70
C ILE A 239 3.83 5.28 -33.49
N ASP A 240 3.31 6.45 -33.88
CA ASP A 240 2.02 6.59 -34.58
C ASP A 240 2.03 6.05 -36.02
N LYS A 241 3.19 6.02 -36.68
CA LYS A 241 3.35 5.47 -38.04
C LYS A 241 3.32 3.94 -38.09
N ASN A 242 3.59 3.28 -36.98
CA ASN A 242 3.57 1.83 -36.91
C ASN A 242 2.21 1.42 -36.33
N ASP A 243 1.35 0.84 -37.17
CA ASP A 243 -0.03 0.42 -36.89
C ASP A 243 -0.09 -0.69 -35.81
N PHE A 244 0.30 -0.36 -34.58
CA PHE A 244 0.21 -1.23 -33.42
C PHE A 244 -1.19 -1.11 -32.85
N SER A 245 -2.14 -1.77 -33.51
CA SER A 245 -3.49 -1.93 -32.97
C SER A 245 -3.43 -2.73 -31.65
N PHE A 246 -3.60 -2.02 -30.53
CA PHE A 246 -3.89 -2.57 -29.18
C PHE A 246 -2.83 -3.47 -28.52
N ASP A 247 -1.54 -3.32 -28.85
CA ASP A 247 -0.50 -4.15 -28.22
C ASP A 247 0.13 -3.49 -26.98
N PHE A 248 0.46 -4.28 -25.96
CA PHE A 248 1.14 -3.85 -24.73
C PHE A 248 2.41 -3.03 -25.00
N GLN A 249 3.10 -3.36 -26.10
CA GLN A 249 4.30 -2.66 -26.56
C GLN A 249 4.05 -1.21 -27.01
N TYR A 250 2.84 -0.90 -27.48
CA TYR A 250 2.47 0.45 -27.93
C TYR A 250 2.37 1.42 -26.75
N GLU A 251 1.67 1.02 -25.68
CA GLU A 251 1.56 1.80 -24.44
C GLU A 251 2.93 1.96 -23.77
N GLN A 252 3.74 0.89 -23.73
CA GLN A 252 5.08 0.96 -23.15
C GLN A 252 5.97 1.99 -23.86
N ARG A 253 5.98 2.02 -25.19
CA ARG A 253 6.76 3.01 -25.95
C ARG A 253 6.28 4.44 -25.72
N ARG A 254 4.97 4.67 -25.61
CA ARG A 254 4.43 5.99 -25.28
C ARG A 254 4.85 6.44 -23.88
N VAL A 255 4.88 5.51 -22.92
CA VAL A 255 5.43 5.76 -21.58
C VAL A 255 6.93 6.10 -21.63
N GLU A 256 7.73 5.37 -22.38
CA GLU A 256 9.17 5.64 -22.55
C GLU A 256 9.42 7.04 -23.12
N VAL A 257 8.66 7.45 -24.14
CA VAL A 257 8.74 8.82 -24.68
C VAL A 257 8.34 9.84 -23.61
N ALA A 258 7.25 9.61 -22.87
CA ALA A 258 6.86 10.49 -21.77
C ALA A 258 7.94 10.65 -20.70
N LYS A 259 8.68 9.58 -20.37
CA LYS A 259 9.80 9.63 -19.43
C LYS A 259 10.95 10.49 -19.95
N ILE A 260 11.34 10.31 -21.22
CA ILE A 260 12.43 11.08 -21.85
C ILE A 260 12.15 12.58 -21.78
N TYR A 261 10.96 12.98 -22.23
CA TYR A 261 10.60 14.40 -22.29
C TYR A 261 10.31 14.98 -20.89
N GLY A 262 9.77 14.18 -19.96
CA GLY A 262 9.60 14.59 -18.57
C GLY A 262 10.90 14.78 -17.80
N PHE A 263 11.97 14.05 -18.17
CA PHE A 263 13.29 14.20 -17.54
C PHE A 263 14.09 15.40 -18.09
N GLN A 264 13.86 15.76 -19.34
CA GLN A 264 14.60 16.82 -20.04
C GLN A 264 14.05 18.24 -19.82
N ALA A 265 12.81 18.35 -19.31
CA ALA A 265 12.07 19.60 -19.15
C ALA A 265 12.17 20.14 -17.72
#